data_AF-A0A7L4QU31-F1
#
_entry.id   AF-A0A7L4QU31-F1
#
_cell.length_a   1.000
_cell.length_b   1.000
_cell.length_c   1.000
_cell.angle_alpha   90.00
_cell.angle_beta   90.00
_cell.angle_gamma   90.00
#
_symmetry.space_group_name_H-M   'P 1'
#
loop_
_entity.id
_entity.type
_entity.pdbx_description
1 polymer ?
#
loop_
_entity_poly.entity_id
_entity_poly.type
_entity_poly.pdbx_seq_one_letter_code
_entity_poly.pdbx_strand_id
1 'polypeptide(L)'
;MDLLWFYVAVALALSDELHSKLFWSLFFDFYVVLAGLIQRIVGGSIRMWVVHELLEAIFNFVVLSILFLSIPIGFLAAMIHLAVDLFHEAVNLDLPPLEHRALHFVIEASFFILVFSL
;
A
#
# COMPACT_ATOMS: atom_id res chain seq x y z
N MET A 1 -2.56 12.31 22.17
CA MET A 1 -2.19 11.85 20.81
C MET A 1 -3.45 11.59 19.99
N ASP A 2 -4.48 12.41 20.15
CA ASP A 2 -5.86 11.87 20.07
C ASP A 2 -6.35 11.67 18.63
N LEU A 3 -5.66 12.28 17.67
CA LEU A 3 -5.93 12.17 16.23
C LEU A 3 -4.71 11.66 15.43
N LEU A 4 -3.63 11.22 16.09
CA LEU A 4 -2.45 10.72 15.36
C LEU A 4 -2.83 9.54 14.46
N TRP A 5 -3.65 8.61 14.97
CA TRP A 5 -4.17 7.49 14.20
C TRP A 5 -4.90 7.94 12.93
N PHE A 6 -5.67 9.01 13.03
CA PHE A 6 -6.47 9.53 11.92
C PHE A 6 -5.58 10.18 10.88
N TYR A 7 -4.61 11.00 11.30
CA TYR A 7 -3.67 11.62 10.38
C TYR A 7 -2.81 10.58 9.65
N VAL A 8 -2.37 9.52 10.33
CA VAL A 8 -1.61 8.44 9.69
C VAL A 8 -2.48 7.70 8.66
N ALA A 9 -3.71 7.34 9.00
CA ALA A 9 -4.62 6.66 8.08
C ALA A 9 -4.96 7.51 6.83
N VAL A 10 -5.22 8.80 7.02
CA VAL A 10 -5.46 9.72 5.89
C VAL A 10 -4.21 9.87 5.02
N ALA A 11 -3.04 10.02 5.64
CA ALA A 11 -1.78 10.14 4.90
C ALA A 11 -1.44 8.86 4.13
N LEU A 12 -1.72 7.69 4.69
CA LEU A 12 -1.54 6.40 4.01
C LEU A 12 -2.45 6.28 2.79
N ALA A 13 -3.75 6.57 2.93
CA ALA A 13 -4.68 6.55 1.80
C ALA A 13 -4.31 7.56 0.69
N LEU A 14 -3.79 8.73 1.05
CA LEU A 14 -3.29 9.70 0.07
C LEU A 14 -1.98 9.23 -0.59
N SER A 15 -1.12 8.55 0.17
CA SER A 15 0.15 8.01 -0.32
C SER A 15 -0.08 6.88 -1.32
N ASP A 16 -1.00 5.95 -1.05
CA ASP A 16 -1.44 4.91 -1.99
C ASP A 16 -2.01 5.52 -3.29
N GLU A 17 -2.94 6.47 -3.19
CA GLU A 17 -3.48 7.15 -4.39
C GLU A 17 -2.39 7.90 -5.18
N LEU A 18 -1.38 8.45 -4.49
CA LEU A 18 -0.23 9.07 -5.12
C LEU A 18 0.68 8.02 -5.79
N HIS A 19 0.93 6.89 -5.15
CA HIS A 19 1.68 5.77 -5.72
C HIS A 19 1.03 5.32 -7.02
N SER A 20 -0.27 5.00 -6.97
CA SER A 20 -1.08 4.65 -8.13
C SER A 20 -0.93 5.67 -9.26
N LYS A 21 -1.09 6.97 -8.98
CA LYS A 21 -0.96 8.00 -10.00
C LYS A 21 0.45 8.09 -10.59
N LEU A 22 1.48 8.12 -9.76
CA LEU A 22 2.88 8.18 -10.21
C LEU A 22 3.23 6.95 -11.05
N PHE A 23 2.79 5.79 -10.59
CA PHE A 23 2.99 4.52 -11.26
C PHE A 23 2.40 4.54 -12.67
N TRP A 24 1.11 4.85 -12.79
CA TRP A 24 0.39 4.75 -14.06
C TRP A 24 0.70 5.90 -15.02
N SER A 25 1.17 7.05 -14.52
CA SER A 25 1.47 8.22 -15.37
C SER A 25 2.95 8.37 -15.71
N LEU A 26 3.87 8.05 -14.80
CA LEU A 26 5.30 8.34 -14.94
C LEU A 26 6.14 7.09 -15.16
N PHE A 27 5.81 5.99 -14.47
CA PHE A 27 6.63 4.77 -14.46
C PHE A 27 6.04 3.62 -15.27
N PHE A 28 5.00 3.86 -16.07
CA PHE A 28 4.31 2.83 -16.83
C PHE A 28 5.26 1.95 -17.66
N ASP A 29 6.13 2.58 -18.47
CA ASP A 29 7.07 1.84 -19.33
C ASP A 29 8.07 1.00 -18.53
N PHE A 30 8.56 1.53 -17.41
CA PHE A 30 9.44 0.80 -16.50
C PHE A 30 8.73 -0.45 -15.95
N TYR A 31 7.47 -0.32 -15.54
CA TYR A 31 6.71 -1.42 -14.98
C TYR A 31 6.33 -2.48 -16.02
N VAL A 32 6.04 -2.09 -17.26
CA VAL A 32 5.84 -3.06 -18.34
C VAL A 32 7.10 -3.89 -18.57
N VAL A 33 8.28 -3.25 -18.57
CA VAL A 33 9.56 -3.95 -18.70
C VAL A 33 9.82 -4.85 -17.48
N LEU A 34 9.59 -4.34 -16.27
CA LEU A 34 9.76 -5.10 -15.03
C LEU A 34 8.83 -6.33 -14.99
N ALA A 35 7.55 -6.16 -15.34
CA ALA A 35 6.58 -7.24 -15.45
C ALA A 35 7.02 -8.30 -16.47
N GLY A 36 7.51 -7.87 -17.64
CA GLY A 36 8.04 -8.78 -18.66
C GLY A 36 9.28 -9.56 -18.19
N LEU A 37 10.18 -8.92 -17.43
CA LEU A 37 11.34 -9.59 -16.84
C LEU A 37 10.93 -10.60 -15.76
N ILE A 38 10.05 -10.20 -14.83
CA ILE A 38 9.54 -11.07 -13.76
C ILE A 38 8.80 -12.27 -14.36
N GLN A 39 7.97 -12.05 -15.39
CA GLN A 39 7.26 -13.14 -16.05
C GLN A 39 8.22 -14.17 -16.66
N ARG A 40 9.33 -13.72 -17.27
CA ARG A 40 10.35 -14.60 -17.85
C ARG A 40 11.17 -15.36 -16.80
N ILE A 41 11.46 -14.74 -15.66
CA ILE A 41 12.32 -15.33 -14.62
C ILE A 41 11.52 -16.25 -13.71
N VAL A 42 10.37 -15.78 -13.26
CA VAL A 42 9.64 -16.39 -12.14
C VAL A 42 8.35 -17.07 -12.61
N GLY A 43 7.76 -16.67 -13.74
CA GLY A 43 6.56 -17.31 -14.30
C GLY A 43 5.29 -17.11 -13.46
N GLY A 44 4.30 -16.41 -14.02
CA GLY A 44 2.95 -16.26 -13.45
C GLY A 44 2.59 -14.84 -13.02
N SER A 45 1.31 -14.48 -13.18
CA SER A 45 0.74 -13.14 -12.88
C SER A 45 0.75 -12.79 -11.39
N ILE A 46 0.45 -13.77 -10.52
CA ILE A 46 0.44 -13.60 -9.05
C ILE A 46 1.80 -13.11 -8.52
N ARG A 47 2.90 -13.58 -9.12
CA ARG A 47 4.26 -13.19 -8.72
C ARG A 47 4.62 -11.76 -9.12
N MET A 48 4.06 -11.27 -10.22
CA MET A 48 4.22 -9.87 -10.63
C MET A 48 3.44 -8.95 -9.68
N TRP A 49 2.21 -9.35 -9.36
CA TRP A 49 1.37 -8.64 -8.40
C TRP A 49 2.04 -8.52 -7.02
N VAL A 50 2.58 -9.62 -6.46
CA VAL A 50 3.31 -9.54 -5.18
C VAL A 50 4.50 -8.56 -5.22
N VAL A 51 5.19 -8.44 -6.35
CA VAL A 51 6.27 -7.46 -6.50
C VAL A 51 5.72 -6.04 -6.56
N HIS A 52 4.58 -5.83 -7.21
CA HIS A 52 3.89 -4.54 -7.21
C HIS A 52 3.52 -4.11 -5.77
N GLU A 53 2.87 -4.99 -5.02
CA GLU A 53 2.47 -4.70 -3.62
C GLU A 53 3.68 -4.44 -2.71
N LEU A 54 4.81 -5.12 -2.97
CA LEU A 54 6.02 -4.84 -2.20
C LEU A 54 6.59 -3.45 -2.52
N LEU A 55 6.51 -3.01 -3.78
CA LEU A 55 6.99 -1.68 -4.19
C LEU A 55 6.06 -0.57 -3.66
N GLU A 56 4.74 -0.80 -3.68
CA GLU A 56 3.70 -0.02 -3.01
C GLU A 56 4.02 0.14 -1.51
N ALA A 57 4.25 -0.97 -0.81
CA ALA A 57 4.60 -0.95 0.61
C ALA A 57 5.90 -0.19 0.90
N ILE A 58 6.94 -0.34 0.06
CA ILE A 58 8.19 0.42 0.19
C ILE A 58 7.95 1.91 -0.04
N PHE A 59 7.12 2.27 -1.02
CA PHE A 59 6.76 3.66 -1.28
C PHE A 59 6.06 4.27 -0.05
N ASN A 60 5.04 3.60 0.48
CA ASN A 60 4.32 4.01 1.67
C ASN A 60 5.25 4.11 2.89
N PHE A 61 6.17 3.15 3.09
CA PHE A 61 7.17 3.21 4.14
C PHE A 61 7.99 4.51 4.08
N VAL A 62 8.51 4.86 2.91
CA VAL A 62 9.37 6.05 2.73
C VAL A 62 8.56 7.33 2.95
N VAL A 63 7.40 7.45 2.29
CA VAL A 63 6.56 8.67 2.36
C VAL A 63 6.12 8.93 3.80
N LEU A 64 5.58 7.92 4.49
CA LEU A 64 5.07 8.09 5.84
C LEU A 64 6.19 8.29 6.87
N SER A 65 7.35 7.63 6.69
CA SER A 65 8.51 7.87 7.55
C SER A 65 8.99 9.32 7.48
N ILE A 66 9.01 9.91 6.28
CA ILE A 66 9.41 11.31 6.07
C ILE A 66 8.34 12.26 6.63
N LEU A 67 7.07 12.04 6.29
CA LEU A 67 5.98 12.93 6.66
C LEU A 67 5.82 13.06 8.19
N PHE A 68 5.93 11.95 8.90
CA PHE A 68 5.80 11.91 10.36
C PHE A 68 7.15 11.98 11.10
N LEU A 69 8.27 12.07 10.36
CA LEU A 69 9.63 12.01 10.90
C LEU A 69 9.82 10.81 11.84
N SER A 70 9.25 9.66 11.48
CA SER A 70 9.13 8.48 12.35
C SER A 70 9.19 7.18 11.55
N ILE A 71 10.33 6.50 11.62
CA ILE A 71 10.53 5.17 11.03
C ILE A 71 9.50 4.15 11.54
N PRO A 72 9.16 4.10 12.84
CA PRO A 72 8.13 3.18 13.33
C PRO A 72 6.76 3.40 12.68
N ILE A 73 6.34 4.66 12.48
CA ILE A 73 5.05 4.96 11.84
C ILE A 73 5.06 4.50 10.39
N GLY A 74 6.12 4.82 9.64
CA GLY A 74 6.24 4.38 8.26
C GLY A 74 6.27 2.86 8.14
N PHE A 75 6.98 2.16 9.03
CA PHE A 75 7.02 0.69 9.04
C PHE A 75 5.65 0.09 9.30
N LEU A 76 4.94 0.58 10.33
CA LEU A 76 3.59 0.10 10.65
C LEU A 76 2.62 0.35 9.49
N ALA A 77 2.68 1.51 8.84
CA ALA A 77 1.86 1.86 7.68
C ALA A 77 2.10 0.94 6.48
N ALA A 78 3.36 0.71 6.12
CA ALA A 78 3.71 -0.19 5.03
C ALA A 78 3.27 -1.63 5.31
N MET A 79 3.45 -2.09 6.55
CA MET A 79 3.10 -3.47 6.92
C MET A 79 1.60 -3.70 6.95
N ILE A 80 0.80 -2.76 7.48
CA ILE A 80 -0.66 -2.94 7.49
C ILE A 80 -1.22 -2.85 6.07
N HIS A 81 -0.75 -1.92 5.24
CA HIS A 81 -1.18 -1.78 3.85
C HIS A 81 -0.92 -3.08 3.08
N LEU A 82 0.34 -3.55 3.08
CA LEU A 82 0.74 -4.80 2.44
C LEU A 82 -0.07 -6.00 2.96
N ALA A 83 -0.40 -6.03 4.25
CA ALA A 83 -1.22 -7.11 4.80
C ALA A 83 -2.65 -7.09 4.25
N VAL A 84 -3.25 -5.90 4.07
CA VAL A 84 -4.56 -5.75 3.43
C VAL A 84 -4.49 -6.12 1.96
N ASP A 85 -3.42 -5.73 1.25
CA ASP A 85 -3.19 -6.10 -0.15
C ASP A 85 -3.17 -7.61 -0.31
N LEU A 86 -2.23 -8.26 0.37
CA LEU A 86 -2.05 -9.70 0.30
C LEU A 86 -3.31 -10.45 0.72
N PHE A 87 -4.07 -9.92 1.68
CA PHE A 87 -5.32 -10.53 2.12
C PHE A 87 -6.35 -10.52 1.00
N HIS A 88 -6.67 -9.36 0.41
CA HIS A 88 -7.77 -9.28 -0.55
C HIS A 88 -7.47 -10.04 -1.86
N GLU A 89 -6.20 -10.10 -2.27
CA GLU A 89 -5.77 -10.95 -3.40
C GLU A 89 -5.87 -12.44 -3.04
N ALA A 90 -5.43 -12.84 -1.84
CA ALA A 90 -5.49 -14.24 -1.42
C ALA A 90 -6.93 -14.78 -1.37
N VAL A 91 -7.91 -13.92 -1.08
CA VAL A 91 -9.34 -14.27 -1.13
C VAL A 91 -10.02 -13.92 -2.46
N ASN A 92 -9.27 -13.43 -3.45
CA ASN A 92 -9.72 -13.07 -4.78
C ASN A 92 -10.97 -12.15 -4.76
N LEU A 93 -10.90 -11.09 -3.95
CA LEU A 93 -11.96 -10.09 -3.84
C LEU A 93 -11.92 -9.15 -5.05
N ASP A 94 -12.88 -9.31 -5.95
CA ASP A 94 -13.07 -8.42 -7.10
C ASP A 94 -13.89 -7.18 -6.67
N LEU A 95 -13.20 -6.17 -6.16
CA LEU A 95 -13.80 -4.93 -5.67
C LEU A 95 -13.62 -3.78 -6.67
N PRO A 96 -14.67 -2.97 -6.94
CA PRO A 96 -14.51 -1.70 -7.62
C PRO A 96 -13.48 -0.78 -6.92
N PRO A 97 -12.78 0.11 -7.65
CA PRO A 97 -11.70 0.93 -7.08
C PRO A 97 -12.07 1.75 -5.84
N LEU A 98 -13.33 2.20 -5.74
CA LEU A 98 -13.80 2.93 -4.56
C LEU A 98 -13.97 2.01 -3.35
N GLU A 99 -14.51 0.82 -3.55
CA GLU A 99 -14.76 -0.16 -2.49
C GLU A 99 -13.44 -0.75 -1.98
N HIS A 100 -12.51 -1.02 -2.88
CA HIS A 100 -11.14 -1.42 -2.55
C HIS A 100 -10.45 -0.37 -1.66
N ARG A 101 -10.46 0.91 -2.06
CA ARG A 101 -9.87 1.98 -1.22
C ARG A 101 -10.60 2.19 0.10
N ALA A 102 -11.92 2.02 0.12
CA ALA A 102 -12.69 2.07 1.36
C ALA A 102 -12.32 0.93 2.32
N LEU A 103 -12.09 -0.28 1.79
CA LEU A 103 -11.61 -1.43 2.55
C LEU A 103 -10.26 -1.12 3.22
N HIS A 104 -9.30 -0.62 2.44
CA HIS A 104 -8.00 -0.19 2.95
C HIS A 104 -8.14 0.84 4.06
N PHE A 105 -8.82 1.95 3.78
CA PHE A 105 -8.97 3.03 4.75
C PHE A 105 -9.63 2.56 6.06
N VAL A 106 -10.67 1.72 5.99
CA VAL A 106 -11.36 1.21 7.19
C VAL A 106 -10.46 0.29 8.02
N ILE A 107 -9.77 -0.66 7.40
CA ILE A 107 -8.91 -1.62 8.12
C ILE A 107 -7.69 -0.91 8.69
N GLU A 108 -7.02 -0.09 7.89
CA GLU A 108 -5.81 0.65 8.29
C GLU A 108 -6.11 1.66 9.39
N ALA A 109 -7.22 2.41 9.28
CA ALA A 109 -7.65 3.32 10.35
C ALA A 109 -7.97 2.56 11.64
N SER A 110 -8.67 1.42 11.55
CA SER A 110 -8.99 0.58 12.71
C SER A 110 -7.72 0.06 13.39
N PHE A 111 -6.72 -0.35 12.61
CA PHE A 111 -5.42 -0.76 13.11
C PHE A 111 -4.72 0.38 13.86
N PHE A 112 -4.67 1.59 13.29
CA PHE A 112 -4.01 2.72 13.94
C PHE A 112 -4.76 3.25 15.16
N ILE A 113 -6.10 3.15 15.19
CA ILE A 113 -6.89 3.37 16.40
C ILE A 113 -6.37 2.44 17.49
N LEU A 114 -6.31 1.13 17.23
CA LEU A 114 -5.85 0.15 18.23
C LEU A 114 -4.41 0.42 18.71
N VAL A 115 -3.52 0.85 17.82
CA VAL A 115 -2.10 1.09 18.17
C VAL A 115 -1.87 2.40 18.92
N PHE A 116 -2.62 3.47 18.62
CA PHE A 116 -2.35 4.82 19.14
C PHE A 116 -3.42 5.40 20.08
N SER A 117 -4.58 4.76 20.23
CA SER A 117 -5.66 5.24 21.11
C SER A 117 -5.82 4.42 22.40
N LEU A 118 -5.09 3.31 22.54
CA LEU A 118 -4.86 2.61 23.82
C LEU A 118 -3.66 3.22 24.56
#